data_AF-A0A8J3Q0D9-F1
#
_entry.id   AF-A0A8J3Q0D9-F1
#
_cell.length_a   1.000
_cell.length_b   1.000
_cell.length_c   1.000
_cell.angle_alpha   90.00
_cell.angle_beta   90.00
_cell.angle_gamma   90.00
#
_symmetry.space_group_name_H-M   'P 1'
#
loop_
_entity.id
_entity.type
_entity.pdbx_description
1 polymer ?
#
loop_
_entity_poly.entity_id
_entity_poly.type
_entity_poly.pdbx_seq_one_letter_code
_entity_poly.pdbx_strand_id
1 'polypeptide(L)' 'MRYLAGVLDLIELEPWAGGPQAPSKPDGNMRVMPFGERGLVTYLVLEPQREVYIVRV' A
#
# COMPACT_ATOMS: atom_id res chain seq x y z
N MET A 1 16.77 -0.81 -4.73
CA MET A 1 15.93 -2.02 -4.79
C MET A 1 15.55 -2.58 -3.41
N ARG A 2 16.47 -2.63 -2.41
CA ARG A 2 16.15 -3.14 -1.05
C ARG A 2 14.89 -2.54 -0.40
N TYR A 3 14.70 -1.22 -0.49
CA TYR A 3 13.52 -0.56 0.10
C TYR A 3 12.21 -0.91 -0.61
N LEU A 4 12.25 -1.14 -1.92
CA LEU A 4 11.06 -1.55 -2.68
C LEU A 4 10.66 -2.98 -2.32
N ALA A 5 11.63 -3.90 -2.19
CA ALA A 5 11.33 -5.25 -1.71
C ALA A 5 10.70 -5.20 -0.31
N GLY A 6 11.33 -4.48 0.63
CA GLY A 6 10.82 -4.40 2.00
C GLY A 6 9.44 -3.77 2.15
N VAL A 7 9.08 -2.79 1.31
CA VAL A 7 7.72 -2.22 1.33
C VAL A 7 6.70 -3.19 0.73
N LEU A 8 7.06 -3.95 -0.31
CA LEU A 8 6.18 -4.96 -0.89
C LEU A 8 5.95 -6.12 0.09
N ASP A 9 7.00 -6.57 0.79
CA ASP A 9 6.89 -7.58 1.84
C ASP A 9 5.95 -7.11 2.97
N LEU A 10 6.05 -5.84 3.38
CA LEU A 10 5.15 -5.26 4.39
C LEU A 10 3.71 -5.20 3.90
N ILE A 11 3.48 -4.80 2.65
CA ILE A 11 2.14 -4.72 2.05
C ILE A 11 1.51 -6.12 1.94
N GLU A 12 2.31 -7.16 1.67
CA GLU A 12 1.84 -8.55 1.64
C GLU A 12 1.42 -9.05 3.03
N LEU A 13 2.18 -8.69 4.07
CA LEU A 13 1.91 -9.11 5.44
C LEU A 13 0.79 -8.32 6.11
N GLU A 14 0.76 -7.00 5.91
CA GLU A 14 -0.17 -6.06 6.55
C GLU A 14 -0.74 -5.08 5.51
N PRO A 15 -1.72 -5.50 4.69
CA PRO A 15 -2.25 -4.68 3.60
C PRO A 15 -2.76 -3.29 4.04
N TRP A 16 -3.28 -3.18 5.27
CA TRP A 16 -3.83 -1.92 5.79
C TRP A 16 -2.81 -0.99 6.45
N ALA A 17 -1.53 -1.37 6.51
CA ALA A 17 -0.49 -0.56 7.15
C ALA A 17 -0.24 0.79 6.45
N GLY A 18 -0.52 0.90 5.15
CA GLY A 18 -0.45 2.16 4.42
C GLY A 18 -1.59 3.10 4.82
N GLY A 19 -1.38 4.41 4.70
CA GLY A 19 -2.42 5.41 4.95
C GLY A 19 -3.50 5.42 3.86
N PRO A 20 -4.68 6.00 4.12
CA PRO A 20 -5.69 6.18 3.08
C PRO A 20 -5.15 7.10 1.99
N GLN A 21 -5.35 6.74 0.72
CA GLN A 21 -4.95 7.62 -0.38
C GLN A 21 -5.77 8.93 -0.37
N ALA A 22 -7.05 8.86 -0.01
CA ALA A 22 -7.94 10.00 0.12
C ALA A 22 -8.29 10.24 1.61
N PRO A 23 -7.86 11.34 2.23
CA PRO A 23 -8.14 11.62 3.64
C PRO A 23 -9.64 11.70 3.98
N SER A 24 -10.47 12.06 3.00
CA SER A 24 -11.94 12.08 3.13
C SER A 24 -12.59 10.69 3.14
N LYS A 25 -11.81 9.62 2.88
CA LYS A 25 -12.24 8.22 2.87
C LYS A 25 -11.23 7.37 3.67
N PRO A 26 -11.21 7.50 5.01
CA PRO A 26 -10.21 6.83 5.87
C PRO A 26 -10.24 5.30 5.75
N ASP A 27 -11.43 4.74 5.56
CA ASP A 27 -11.68 3.30 5.37
C ASP A 27 -11.65 2.89 3.88
N GLY A 28 -11.25 3.81 3.00
CA GLY A 28 -11.06 3.55 1.59
C GLY A 28 -9.99 2.49 1.38
N ASN A 29 -10.27 1.58 0.46
CA ASN A 29 -9.41 0.44 0.15
C ASN A 29 -8.19 0.79 -0.72
N MET A 30 -8.13 2.02 -1.24
CA MET A 30 -6.94 2.54 -1.90
C MET A 30 -6.01 3.17 -0.87
N ARG A 31 -4.78 2.64 -0.79
CA ARG A 31 -3.79 2.96 0.23
C ARG A 31 -2.53 3.55 -0.40
N VAL A 32 -1.77 4.27 0.41
CA VAL A 32 -0.45 4.80 0.07
C VAL A 32 0.57 4.45 1.15
N MET A 33 1.75 3.99 0.73
CA MET A 33 2.84 3.65 1.65
C MET A 33 4.16 4.27 1.18
N PRO A 34 4.72 5.23 1.94
CA PRO A 34 6.04 5.76 1.64
C PRO A 34 7.13 4.72 1.97
N PHE A 35 8.23 4.73 1.22
CA PHE A 35 9.36 3.86 1.45
C PHE A 35 10.69 4.50 1.03
N GLY A 36 11.78 4.12 1.70
CA GLY A 36 13.08 4.74 1.48
C GLY A 36 13.04 6.26 1.72
N GLU A 37 13.83 7.02 0.96
CA GLU A 37 13.87 8.48 1.12
C GLU A 37 12.76 9.22 0.35
N ARG A 38 12.33 8.70 -0.81
CA ARG A 38 11.42 9.39 -1.73
C ARG A 38 10.45 8.46 -2.48
N GLY A 39 10.38 7.19 -2.11
CA GLY A 39 9.50 6.22 -2.75
C GLY A 39 8.08 6.30 -2.22
N LEU A 40 7.09 6.03 -3.07
CA LEU A 40 5.69 5.96 -2.69
C LEU A 40 5.00 4.85 -3.49
N VAL A 41 4.45 3.86 -2.80
CA VAL A 41 3.58 2.87 -3.43
C VAL A 41 2.13 3.29 -3.22
N THR A 42 1.36 3.34 -4.31
CA THR A 42 -0.10 3.40 -4.26
C THR A 42 -0.64 2.01 -4.63
N TYR A 43 -1.53 1.49 -3.80
CA TYR A 43 -2.05 0.14 -3.96
C TYR A 43 -3.51 0.03 -3.53
N LEU A 44 -4.17 -1.05 -3.94
CA LEU A 44 -5.57 -1.34 -3.68
C LEU A 44 -5.68 -2.65 -2.88
N VAL A 45 -6.43 -2.62 -1.78
CA VAL A 45 -6.74 -3.83 -0.99
C VAL A 45 -8.13 -4.32 -1.34
N LEU A 46 -8.27 -5.62 -1.59
CA LEU A 46 -9.54 -6.27 -1.90
C LEU A 46 -9.77 -7.43 -0.90
N GLU A 47 -10.27 -7.08 0.29
CA GLU A 47 -10.53 -8.00 1.42
C GLU A 47 -11.30 -9.27 1.08
N PRO A 48 -12.40 -9.21 0.29
CA PRO A 48 -13.16 -10.42 -0.01
C PRO A 48 -12.33 -11.46 -0.78
N GLN A 49 -11.35 -11.00 -1.55
CA GLN A 49 -10.44 -11.85 -2.34
C GLN A 49 -9.09 -12.07 -1.66
N ARG A 50 -8.78 -11.34 -0.57
CA ARG A 50 -7.44 -11.24 0.02
C ARG A 50 -6.36 -10.88 -0.99
N GLU A 51 -6.71 -9.99 -1.93
CA GLU A 51 -5.81 -9.55 -2.99
C GLU A 51 -5.31 -8.14 -2.73
N VAL A 52 -4.08 -7.88 -3.16
CA VAL A 52 -3.49 -6.54 -3.19
C VAL A 52 -2.97 -6.25 -4.60
N TYR A 53 -3.38 -5.11 -5.15
CA TYR A 53 -2.94 -4.65 -6.46
C TYR A 53 -2.07 -3.40 -6.32
N ILE A 54 -0.85 -3.47 -6.83
CA ILE A 54 0.01 -2.30 -6.95
C ILE A 54 -0.47 -1.47 -8.15
N VAL A 55 -0.89 -0.24 -7.88
CA VAL A 55 -1.38 0.70 -8.90
C VAL A 55 -0.22 1.53 -9.46
N ARG A 56 0.67 1.97 -8.56
CA ARG A 56 1.81 2.82 -8.90
C ARG A 56 2.94 2.63 -7.89
N VAL A 57 4.17 2.71 -8.39
CA VAL A 57 5.41 2.85 -7.63
C VAL A 57 6.09 4.15 -8.04
#